data_AF-A0A4P7CEV5-F1
#
_entry.id   AF-A0A4P7CEV5-F1
#
_cell.length_a   1.000
_cell.length_b   1.000
_cell.length_c   1.000
_cell.angle_alpha   90.00
_cell.angle_beta   90.00
_cell.angle_gamma   90.00
#
_symmetry.space_group_name_H-M   'P 1'
#
loop_
_entity.id
_entity.type
_entity.pdbx_description
1 polymer ?
#
loop_
_entity_poly.entity_id
_entity_poly.type
_entity_poly.pdbx_seq_one_letter_code
_entity_poly.pdbx_strand_id
1 'polypeptide(L)'
;MRILFYNWVQFDDWYLRGGGVTVYLQNTMRELKNINKDIEIYFLSSGHHYDLLNKKIRIEETKNNYDYLGVKSFRIINSPVKAPAHDAFCSLETAFSNEELKKALHDFLKENGKFDVFHIHNVEGLTLDVFSLKKDFPETKFILTAHNYHIMCPQIELFKNRKEICKNFNNGMDCVNCIGHHPNMNTLKKYQALGSKIEQYKLDSRPLGNFVFMTARNTWNIYKSAKWVLHDAKNLLKEGVLKGKPNKDQINIYKLETNQPTKRGLSQGAPYVFWRNLGIKNTNQYIDQVIAVSGQTENVFAEYGIDNSKLITIHNGMDHFSTLDEAKKLWEMKKRSTIRLGFFGYPTPAKGFDLFLKALGTLPKELLKNIELTVASRLDGHHKEKLLLLNNKFKSIYIVEGYERSMIPELMNSITLAIVPSLWMETYCQVAAELVSFGTPVILSDTVGFKDFYKTKDFIFKSGEYKELANLLNKYLSNPTLLDDFWSQIEMPPSAKEHAKQLLEKVYLGK
;
A
#
# COMPACT_ATOMS: atom_id res chain seq x y z
N MET A 1 -4.83 -25.58 16.73
CA MET A 1 -5.39 -24.21 16.59
C MET A 1 -5.66 -23.97 15.13
N ARG A 2 -6.82 -23.43 14.74
CA ARG A 2 -7.18 -23.12 13.36
C ARG A 2 -7.33 -21.63 13.15
N ILE A 3 -6.55 -21.07 12.22
CA ILE A 3 -6.48 -19.63 11.95
C ILE A 3 -6.94 -19.37 10.52
N LEU A 4 -7.94 -18.51 10.35
CA LEU A 4 -8.35 -17.96 9.07
C LEU A 4 -7.69 -16.60 8.86
N PHE A 5 -6.77 -16.51 7.91
CA PHE A 5 -6.20 -15.25 7.43
C PHE A 5 -7.08 -14.67 6.32
N TYR A 6 -7.25 -13.35 6.31
CA TYR A 6 -7.92 -12.63 5.23
C TYR A 6 -7.12 -11.44 4.72
N ASN A 7 -7.05 -11.31 3.40
CA ASN A 7 -6.53 -10.15 2.69
C ASN A 7 -7.25 -9.98 1.35
N TRP A 8 -7.28 -8.78 0.79
CA TRP A 8 -7.98 -8.51 -0.48
C TRP A 8 -7.38 -9.22 -1.70
N VAL A 9 -6.12 -9.64 -1.61
CA VAL A 9 -5.45 -10.41 -2.64
C VAL A 9 -4.80 -11.65 -2.04
N GLN A 10 -4.74 -12.68 -2.86
CA GLN A 10 -4.10 -13.94 -2.52
C GLN A 10 -2.64 -13.73 -2.09
N PHE A 11 -2.21 -14.44 -1.04
CA PHE A 11 -0.85 -14.33 -0.50
C PHE A 11 0.25 -14.86 -1.42
N ASP A 12 -0.06 -15.69 -2.40
CA ASP A 12 0.88 -16.19 -3.41
C ASP A 12 0.61 -15.60 -4.80
N ASP A 13 -0.02 -14.42 -4.83
CA ASP A 13 -0.24 -13.66 -6.06
C ASP A 13 1.05 -13.42 -6.83
N TRP A 14 1.08 -13.88 -8.08
CA TRP A 14 2.26 -13.82 -8.94
C TRP A 14 2.80 -12.40 -9.15
N TYR A 15 1.91 -11.42 -9.17
CA TYR A 15 2.26 -10.02 -9.40
C TYR A 15 2.59 -9.27 -8.10
N LEU A 16 2.55 -9.95 -6.95
CA LEU A 16 2.75 -9.36 -5.61
C LEU A 16 1.93 -8.09 -5.41
N ARG A 17 0.68 -8.10 -5.87
CA ARG A 17 -0.19 -6.90 -5.87
C ARG A 17 -0.51 -6.38 -4.47
N GLY A 18 -0.44 -7.23 -3.45
CA GLY A 18 -0.59 -6.84 -2.05
C GLY A 18 0.67 -6.21 -1.45
N GLY A 19 1.74 -6.06 -2.25
CA GLY A 19 2.98 -5.40 -1.86
C GLY A 19 3.62 -6.06 -0.64
N GLY A 20 4.12 -5.24 0.29
CA GLY A 20 4.76 -5.71 1.52
C GLY A 20 3.87 -6.56 2.42
N VAL A 21 2.54 -6.39 2.37
CA VAL A 21 1.61 -7.20 3.18
C VAL A 21 1.60 -8.65 2.70
N THR A 22 1.69 -8.88 1.39
CA THR A 22 1.80 -10.23 0.82
C THR A 22 3.05 -10.95 1.35
N VAL A 23 4.19 -10.25 1.36
CA VAL A 23 5.46 -10.81 1.87
C VAL A 23 5.38 -11.09 3.38
N TYR A 24 4.82 -10.15 4.14
CA TYR A 24 4.57 -10.31 5.56
C TYR A 24 3.71 -11.55 5.85
N LEU A 25 2.61 -11.73 5.12
CA LEU A 25 1.70 -12.87 5.27
C LEU A 25 2.41 -14.21 5.04
N GLN A 26 3.19 -14.30 3.96
CA GLN A 26 4.00 -15.48 3.64
C GLN A 26 4.97 -15.84 4.76
N ASN A 27 5.67 -14.83 5.28
CA ASN A 27 6.61 -14.99 6.40
C ASN A 27 5.89 -15.44 7.68
N THR A 28 4.81 -14.76 8.05
CA THR A 28 4.05 -15.05 9.27
C THR A 28 3.45 -16.45 9.26
N MET A 29 2.84 -16.89 8.15
CA MET A 29 2.28 -18.24 8.05
C MET A 29 3.35 -19.32 8.17
N ARG A 30 4.50 -19.12 7.52
CA ARG A 30 5.65 -20.02 7.61
C ARG A 30 6.20 -20.11 9.03
N GLU A 31 6.40 -18.99 9.70
CA GLU A 31 6.95 -19.00 11.05
C GLU A 31 5.97 -19.52 12.10
N LEU A 32 4.66 -19.28 11.95
CA LEU A 32 3.65 -19.93 12.81
C LEU A 32 3.70 -21.46 12.68
N LYS A 33 3.82 -21.99 11.45
CA LYS A 33 3.99 -23.44 11.21
C LYS A 33 5.30 -23.99 11.77
N ASN A 34 6.38 -23.21 11.71
CA ASN A 34 7.66 -23.58 12.32
C ASN A 34 7.58 -23.64 13.84
N ILE A 35 6.84 -22.73 14.46
CA ILE A 35 6.63 -22.68 15.92
C ILE A 35 5.77 -23.86 16.37
N ASN A 36 4.67 -24.14 15.67
CA ASN A 36 3.79 -25.26 15.99
C ASN A 36 3.16 -25.84 14.71
N LYS A 37 3.53 -27.09 14.39
CA LYS A 37 3.06 -27.80 13.20
C LYS A 37 1.56 -28.11 13.22
N ASP A 38 0.94 -28.16 14.40
CA ASP A 38 -0.48 -28.43 14.60
C ASP A 38 -1.38 -27.19 14.36
N ILE A 39 -0.79 -26.04 14.06
CA ILE A 39 -1.56 -24.86 13.62
C ILE A 39 -2.09 -25.13 12.22
N GLU A 40 -3.40 -25.20 12.05
CA GLU A 40 -4.06 -25.24 10.75
C GLU A 40 -4.27 -23.82 10.23
N ILE A 41 -3.82 -23.54 9.02
CA ILE A 41 -3.91 -22.20 8.41
C ILE A 41 -4.83 -22.27 7.19
N TYR A 42 -5.84 -21.41 7.21
CA TYR A 42 -6.75 -21.15 6.10
C TYR A 42 -6.50 -19.72 5.64
N PHE A 43 -6.57 -19.49 4.33
CA PHE A 43 -6.45 -18.16 3.75
C PHE A 43 -7.66 -17.86 2.88
N LEU A 44 -8.23 -16.67 3.02
CA LEU A 44 -9.34 -16.20 2.19
C LEU A 44 -8.98 -14.86 1.55
N SER A 45 -9.26 -14.72 0.25
CA SER A 45 -9.17 -13.44 -0.46
C SER A 45 -10.48 -12.98 -1.08
N SER A 46 -10.66 -11.67 -1.28
CA SER A 46 -11.89 -11.12 -1.89
C SER A 46 -11.67 -9.81 -2.64
N GLY A 47 -12.54 -9.54 -3.61
CA GLY A 47 -12.60 -8.29 -4.36
C GLY A 47 -11.75 -8.28 -5.64
N HIS A 48 -11.10 -9.40 -5.98
CA HIS A 48 -10.23 -9.50 -7.15
C HIS A 48 -10.75 -10.43 -8.26
N HIS A 49 -11.65 -11.37 -7.95
CA HIS A 49 -12.12 -12.37 -8.91
C HIS A 49 -13.63 -12.25 -9.19
N TYR A 50 -13.97 -12.27 -10.49
CA TYR A 50 -15.32 -12.06 -11.00
C TYR A 50 -15.62 -13.00 -12.15
N ASP A 51 -16.86 -13.44 -12.23
CA ASP A 51 -17.37 -14.35 -13.26
C ASP A 51 -18.31 -13.59 -14.20
N LEU A 52 -18.16 -13.81 -15.51
CA LEU A 52 -18.97 -13.15 -16.53
C LEU A 52 -20.40 -13.67 -16.61
N LEU A 53 -20.60 -14.97 -16.39
CA LEU A 53 -21.89 -15.65 -16.60
C LEU A 53 -22.62 -15.86 -15.28
N ASN A 54 -21.97 -16.50 -14.31
CA ASN A 54 -22.57 -16.75 -13.02
C ASN A 54 -22.30 -15.58 -12.08
N LYS A 55 -23.35 -14.82 -11.72
CA LYS A 55 -23.23 -13.64 -10.85
C LYS A 55 -23.36 -13.94 -9.36
N LYS A 56 -23.61 -15.19 -8.98
CA LYS A 56 -23.74 -15.59 -7.57
C LYS A 56 -22.42 -15.34 -6.82
N ILE A 57 -22.53 -14.78 -5.62
CA ILE A 57 -21.41 -14.71 -4.67
C ILE A 57 -21.16 -16.11 -4.12
N ARG A 58 -19.91 -16.55 -4.16
CA ARG A 58 -19.51 -17.87 -3.70
C ARG A 58 -18.05 -17.87 -3.27
N ILE A 59 -17.69 -18.84 -2.45
CA ILE A 59 -16.32 -19.08 -2.04
C ILE A 59 -15.84 -20.35 -2.74
N GLU A 60 -14.68 -20.26 -3.39
CA GLU A 60 -14.04 -21.37 -4.09
C GLU A 60 -12.67 -21.65 -3.48
N GLU A 61 -12.34 -22.93 -3.33
CA GLU A 61 -10.99 -23.37 -2.98
C GLU A 61 -10.02 -23.06 -4.13
N THR A 62 -8.75 -22.84 -3.77
CA THR A 62 -7.69 -22.42 -4.67
C THR A 62 -6.45 -23.26 -4.42
N LYS A 63 -5.69 -23.53 -5.49
CA LYS A 63 -4.33 -24.05 -5.36
C LYS A 63 -3.39 -22.92 -4.98
N ASN A 64 -2.39 -23.20 -4.15
CA ASN A 64 -1.39 -22.21 -3.77
C ASN A 64 0.04 -22.79 -3.77
N ASN A 65 1.03 -21.91 -3.85
CA ASN A 65 2.45 -22.30 -3.87
C ASN A 65 3.00 -22.71 -2.49
N TYR A 66 2.16 -22.75 -1.45
CA TYR A 66 2.51 -23.09 -0.07
C TYR A 66 1.82 -24.39 0.40
N ASP A 67 1.40 -25.24 -0.53
CA ASP A 67 0.83 -26.56 -0.25
C ASP A 67 1.76 -27.42 0.64
N TYR A 68 3.09 -27.24 0.53
CA TYR A 68 4.09 -27.91 1.38
C TYR A 68 4.00 -27.54 2.87
N LEU A 69 3.38 -26.40 3.20
CA LEU A 69 3.06 -26.00 4.59
C LEU A 69 1.66 -26.46 5.02
N GLY A 70 0.88 -27.08 4.13
CA GLY A 70 -0.51 -27.45 4.40
C GLY A 70 -1.43 -26.25 4.59
N VAL A 71 -1.15 -25.12 3.92
CA VAL A 71 -2.04 -23.95 3.90
C VAL A 71 -3.19 -24.22 2.95
N LYS A 72 -4.43 -24.14 3.44
CA LYS A 72 -5.63 -24.22 2.61
C LYS A 72 -6.05 -22.82 2.19
N SER A 73 -6.38 -22.61 0.93
CA SER A 73 -6.65 -21.27 0.44
C SER A 73 -7.91 -21.17 -0.39
N PHE A 74 -8.61 -20.06 -0.25
CA PHE A 74 -9.93 -19.82 -0.80
C PHE A 74 -10.04 -18.40 -1.36
N ARG A 75 -11.00 -18.18 -2.26
CA ARG A 75 -11.33 -16.85 -2.77
C ARG A 75 -12.83 -16.63 -2.85
N ILE A 76 -13.27 -15.41 -2.57
CA ILE A 76 -14.63 -14.95 -2.86
C ILE A 76 -14.71 -14.54 -4.32
N ILE A 77 -15.62 -15.16 -5.05
CA ILE A 77 -15.98 -14.76 -6.42
C ILE A 77 -17.16 -13.81 -6.37
N ASN A 78 -17.13 -12.78 -7.22
CA ASN A 78 -18.21 -11.80 -7.41
C ASN A 78 -18.50 -10.89 -6.21
N SER A 79 -17.50 -10.57 -5.38
CA SER A 79 -17.72 -9.66 -4.26
C SER A 79 -18.42 -8.34 -4.69
N PRO A 80 -19.40 -7.84 -3.92
CA PRO A 80 -20.03 -6.54 -4.16
C PRO A 80 -19.02 -5.39 -4.10
N VAL A 81 -17.88 -5.58 -3.44
CA VAL A 81 -16.81 -4.59 -3.30
C VAL A 81 -15.62 -5.00 -4.15
N LYS A 82 -15.14 -4.11 -5.01
CA LYS A 82 -13.90 -4.34 -5.75
C LYS A 82 -12.70 -3.91 -4.93
N ALA A 83 -11.67 -4.74 -4.95
CA ALA A 83 -10.37 -4.43 -4.39
C ALA A 83 -9.34 -4.24 -5.52
N PRO A 84 -8.30 -3.43 -5.28
CA PRO A 84 -7.98 -2.67 -4.04
C PRO A 84 -8.93 -1.48 -3.78
N ALA A 85 -8.87 -0.87 -2.59
CA ALA A 85 -9.82 0.16 -2.10
C ALA A 85 -10.12 1.28 -3.11
N HIS A 86 -9.12 1.72 -3.88
CA HIS A 86 -9.29 2.78 -4.87
C HIS A 86 -10.32 2.44 -5.96
N ASP A 87 -10.55 1.16 -6.27
CA ASP A 87 -11.56 0.72 -7.23
C ASP A 87 -13.00 0.88 -6.71
N ALA A 88 -13.19 0.84 -5.39
CA ALA A 88 -14.48 0.99 -4.71
C ALA A 88 -14.71 2.42 -4.16
N PHE A 89 -13.71 3.29 -4.22
CA PHE A 89 -13.70 4.61 -3.57
C PHE A 89 -14.91 5.49 -3.92
N CYS A 90 -15.39 5.44 -5.16
CA CYS A 90 -16.55 6.24 -5.62
C CYS A 90 -17.88 5.46 -5.56
N SER A 91 -17.94 4.33 -4.87
CA SER A 91 -19.13 3.47 -4.76
C SER A 91 -19.24 2.83 -3.37
N LEU A 92 -18.85 3.57 -2.34
CA LEU A 92 -18.72 3.06 -0.96
C LEU A 92 -20.01 2.52 -0.36
N GLU A 93 -21.16 2.96 -0.85
CA GLU A 93 -22.46 2.46 -0.44
C GLU A 93 -22.56 0.94 -0.65
N THR A 94 -21.89 0.42 -1.68
CA THR A 94 -21.82 -1.03 -1.94
C THR A 94 -20.96 -1.79 -0.93
N ALA A 95 -20.14 -1.07 -0.17
CA ALA A 95 -19.24 -1.61 0.85
C ALA A 95 -19.80 -1.50 2.28
N PHE A 96 -21.00 -0.91 2.46
CA PHE A 96 -21.61 -0.81 3.79
C PHE A 96 -22.16 -2.16 4.27
N SER A 97 -22.95 -2.82 3.43
CA SER A 97 -23.58 -4.11 3.75
C SER A 97 -23.96 -4.92 2.52
N ASN A 98 -23.90 -6.24 2.63
CA ASN A 98 -24.43 -7.15 1.61
C ASN A 98 -24.76 -8.53 2.21
N GLU A 99 -26.06 -8.84 2.26
CA GLU A 99 -26.55 -10.09 2.88
C GLU A 99 -26.04 -11.36 2.21
N GLU A 100 -25.91 -11.36 0.88
CA GLU A 100 -25.39 -12.52 0.13
C GLU A 100 -23.91 -12.81 0.46
N LEU A 101 -23.07 -11.75 0.52
CA LEU A 101 -21.67 -11.86 0.93
C LEU A 101 -21.54 -12.31 2.38
N LYS A 102 -22.29 -11.68 3.28
CA LYS A 102 -22.29 -12.03 4.71
C LYS A 102 -22.73 -13.49 4.91
N LYS A 103 -23.78 -13.94 4.20
CA LYS A 103 -24.23 -15.33 4.22
C LYS A 103 -23.17 -16.29 3.68
N ALA A 104 -22.53 -15.96 2.55
CA ALA A 104 -21.47 -16.80 1.99
C ALA A 104 -20.30 -16.98 2.95
N LEU A 105 -19.88 -15.89 3.63
CA LEU A 105 -18.82 -15.97 4.63
C LEU A 105 -19.26 -16.70 5.90
N HIS A 106 -20.49 -16.50 6.37
CA HIS A 106 -21.08 -17.25 7.47
C HIS A 106 -21.04 -18.76 7.19
N ASP A 107 -21.55 -19.18 6.03
CA ASP A 107 -21.59 -20.60 5.64
C ASP A 107 -20.17 -21.18 5.55
N PHE A 108 -19.22 -20.43 4.98
CA PHE A 108 -17.82 -20.84 4.95
C PHE A 108 -17.21 -21.03 6.33
N LEU A 109 -17.43 -20.08 7.25
CA LEU A 109 -16.95 -20.17 8.64
C LEU A 109 -17.55 -21.38 9.37
N LYS A 110 -18.82 -21.68 9.11
CA LYS A 110 -19.53 -22.83 9.68
C LYS A 110 -19.01 -24.17 9.13
N GLU A 111 -18.79 -24.26 7.82
CA GLU A 111 -18.39 -25.49 7.13
C GLU A 111 -16.90 -25.84 7.32
N ASN A 112 -16.03 -24.82 7.34
CA ASN A 112 -14.58 -24.99 7.45
C ASN A 112 -14.07 -24.76 8.90
N GLY A 113 -14.95 -24.34 9.79
CA GLY A 113 -14.66 -24.14 11.22
C GLY A 113 -14.58 -25.45 12.02
N LYS A 114 -14.46 -25.37 13.35
CA LYS A 114 -14.43 -24.16 14.19
C LYS A 114 -13.07 -23.46 14.11
N PHE A 115 -13.07 -22.18 13.75
CA PHE A 115 -11.86 -21.34 13.74
C PHE A 115 -11.62 -20.79 15.14
N ASP A 116 -10.37 -20.81 15.60
CA ASP A 116 -9.98 -20.13 16.85
C ASP A 116 -9.77 -18.63 16.60
N VAL A 117 -9.26 -18.29 15.41
CA VAL A 117 -8.91 -16.93 15.02
C VAL A 117 -9.38 -16.65 13.59
N PHE A 118 -10.02 -15.49 13.40
CA PHE A 118 -10.23 -14.86 12.10
C PHE A 118 -9.41 -13.56 12.05
N HIS A 119 -8.28 -13.60 11.37
CA HIS A 119 -7.31 -12.51 11.29
C HIS A 119 -7.39 -11.77 9.95
N ILE A 120 -7.88 -10.55 10.01
CA ILE A 120 -8.11 -9.64 8.88
C ILE A 120 -6.91 -8.69 8.76
N HIS A 121 -6.25 -8.68 7.61
CA HIS A 121 -5.10 -7.80 7.35
C HIS A 121 -5.47 -6.54 6.58
N ASN A 122 -6.39 -6.65 5.62
CA ASN A 122 -6.93 -5.52 4.89
C ASN A 122 -8.39 -5.81 4.58
N VAL A 123 -9.28 -4.90 4.91
CA VAL A 123 -10.74 -5.09 4.79
C VAL A 123 -11.23 -4.94 3.35
N GLU A 124 -10.40 -4.37 2.46
CA GLU A 124 -10.74 -4.20 1.06
C GLU A 124 -11.31 -5.49 0.44
N GLY A 125 -12.36 -5.36 -0.37
CA GLY A 125 -13.04 -6.51 -0.98
C GLY A 125 -14.14 -7.14 -0.13
N LEU A 126 -14.36 -6.72 1.12
CA LEU A 126 -15.53 -7.07 1.93
C LEU A 126 -16.43 -5.85 2.19
N THR A 127 -17.66 -6.12 2.60
CA THR A 127 -18.56 -5.15 3.21
C THR A 127 -18.32 -5.04 4.71
N LEU A 128 -18.63 -3.91 5.34
CA LEU A 128 -18.37 -3.68 6.77
C LEU A 128 -19.31 -4.47 7.70
N ASP A 129 -20.47 -4.91 7.24
CA ASP A 129 -21.41 -5.72 8.00
C ASP A 129 -20.91 -7.14 8.29
N VAL A 130 -19.89 -7.64 7.58
CA VAL A 130 -19.28 -8.95 7.85
C VAL A 130 -18.66 -9.06 9.23
N PHE A 131 -18.29 -7.93 9.85
CA PHE A 131 -17.79 -7.95 11.24
C PHE A 131 -18.87 -8.42 12.22
N SER A 132 -20.15 -8.18 11.90
CA SER A 132 -21.25 -8.64 12.76
C SER A 132 -21.37 -10.16 12.87
N LEU A 133 -20.68 -10.93 12.01
CA LEU A 133 -20.56 -12.39 12.14
C LEU A 133 -19.96 -12.81 13.48
N LYS A 134 -19.24 -11.92 14.18
CA LYS A 134 -18.79 -12.16 15.56
C LYS A 134 -19.93 -12.57 16.50
N LYS A 135 -21.17 -12.12 16.25
CA LYS A 135 -22.36 -12.52 17.03
C LYS A 135 -22.69 -14.00 16.87
N ASP A 136 -22.49 -14.53 15.67
CA ASP A 136 -22.78 -15.93 15.34
C ASP A 136 -21.61 -16.85 15.72
N PHE A 137 -20.39 -16.29 15.80
CA PHE A 137 -19.15 -16.99 16.16
C PHE A 137 -18.44 -16.32 17.34
N PRO A 138 -19.06 -16.27 18.55
CA PRO A 138 -18.50 -15.54 19.70
C PRO A 138 -17.16 -16.11 20.19
N GLU A 139 -16.95 -17.42 20.03
CA GLU A 139 -15.72 -18.13 20.42
C GLU A 139 -14.52 -17.85 19.49
N THR A 140 -14.77 -17.43 18.24
CA THR A 140 -13.71 -17.12 17.27
C THR A 140 -13.16 -15.73 17.57
N LYS A 141 -11.85 -15.58 17.79
CA LYS A 141 -11.22 -14.27 17.94
C LYS A 141 -11.14 -13.53 16.61
N PHE A 142 -11.80 -12.39 16.49
CA PHE A 142 -11.74 -11.51 15.33
C PHE A 142 -10.63 -10.48 15.55
N ILE A 143 -9.58 -10.56 14.74
CA ILE A 143 -8.37 -9.75 14.87
C ILE A 143 -8.21 -8.91 13.61
N LEU A 144 -7.87 -7.62 13.76
CA LEU A 144 -7.56 -6.73 12.63
C LEU A 144 -6.12 -6.23 12.74
N THR A 145 -5.27 -6.50 11.75
CA THR A 145 -3.99 -5.77 11.63
C THR A 145 -4.16 -4.52 10.80
N ALA A 146 -3.76 -3.38 11.34
CA ALA A 146 -3.78 -2.07 10.69
C ALA A 146 -2.60 -1.88 9.73
N HIS A 147 -2.60 -2.56 8.58
CA HIS A 147 -1.58 -2.34 7.54
C HIS A 147 -1.74 -1.01 6.80
N ASN A 148 -2.96 -0.46 6.80
CA ASN A 148 -3.34 0.83 6.22
C ASN A 148 -4.51 1.45 7.02
N TYR A 149 -5.00 2.62 6.60
CA TYR A 149 -6.10 3.30 7.27
C TYR A 149 -7.47 3.06 6.62
N HIS A 150 -7.70 1.94 5.91
CA HIS A 150 -8.94 1.74 5.14
C HIS A 150 -10.22 1.82 5.98
N ILE A 151 -10.20 1.31 7.22
CA ILE A 151 -11.35 1.35 8.15
C ILE A 151 -11.89 2.77 8.38
N MET A 152 -11.03 3.79 8.36
CA MET A 152 -11.38 5.19 8.61
C MET A 152 -11.14 6.08 7.38
N CYS A 153 -10.45 5.60 6.36
CA CYS A 153 -10.06 6.34 5.17
C CYS A 153 -10.27 5.45 3.95
N PRO A 154 -11.34 5.66 3.16
CA PRO A 154 -11.57 4.91 1.93
C PRO A 154 -10.41 4.95 0.93
N GLN A 155 -9.56 5.99 1.01
CA GLN A 155 -8.38 6.14 0.16
C GLN A 155 -7.16 5.36 0.67
N ILE A 156 -7.13 4.96 1.96
CA ILE A 156 -6.12 4.18 2.71
C ILE A 156 -4.91 4.91 3.30
N GLU A 157 -4.55 6.10 2.83
CA GLU A 157 -3.29 6.77 3.21
C GLU A 157 -3.48 7.96 4.17
N LEU A 158 -4.72 8.39 4.42
CA LEU A 158 -5.00 9.66 5.11
C LEU A 158 -4.22 10.84 4.48
N PHE A 159 -4.11 10.84 3.14
CA PHE A 159 -3.36 11.83 2.38
C PHE A 159 -4.25 12.41 1.28
N LYS A 160 -4.58 13.70 1.37
CA LYS A 160 -5.53 14.35 0.48
C LYS A 160 -4.84 15.23 -0.56
N ASN A 161 -5.51 15.39 -1.70
CA ASN A 161 -5.06 16.22 -2.83
C ASN A 161 -3.65 15.90 -3.34
N ARG A 162 -3.13 14.71 -3.00
CA ARG A 162 -1.74 14.28 -3.25
C ARG A 162 -0.69 15.26 -2.71
N LYS A 163 -1.03 16.01 -1.65
CA LYS A 163 -0.18 17.11 -1.16
C LYS A 163 -0.01 17.14 0.36
N GLU A 164 -1.04 16.78 1.11
CA GLU A 164 -1.03 16.99 2.56
C GLU A 164 -1.75 15.88 3.33
N ILE A 165 -1.37 15.72 4.60
CA ILE A 165 -2.02 14.82 5.54
C ILE A 165 -3.46 15.28 5.80
N CYS A 166 -4.40 14.34 5.76
CA CYS A 166 -5.81 14.58 5.99
C CYS A 166 -6.12 14.67 7.49
N LYS A 167 -5.90 15.85 8.08
CA LYS A 167 -6.25 16.13 9.49
C LYS A 167 -7.74 16.40 9.71
N ASN A 168 -8.40 16.93 8.67
CA ASN A 168 -9.84 17.15 8.63
C ASN A 168 -10.31 16.77 7.22
N PHE A 169 -11.46 16.11 7.17
CA PHE A 169 -12.11 15.62 5.95
C PHE A 169 -13.37 16.42 5.60
N ASN A 170 -13.65 17.52 6.32
CA ASN A 170 -14.73 18.49 6.10
C ASN A 170 -16.09 17.83 5.85
N ASN A 171 -16.54 16.97 6.78
CA ASN A 171 -17.79 16.21 6.66
C ASN A 171 -17.90 15.41 5.34
N GLY A 172 -16.77 14.89 4.87
CA GLY A 172 -16.65 14.04 3.70
C GLY A 172 -16.42 14.81 2.40
N MET A 173 -16.50 16.14 2.42
CA MET A 173 -16.33 16.95 1.21
C MET A 173 -14.93 16.83 0.62
N ASP A 174 -13.90 16.72 1.46
CA ASP A 174 -12.52 16.52 0.98
C ASP A 174 -12.33 15.13 0.34
N CYS A 175 -13.17 14.16 0.72
CA CYS A 175 -13.10 12.81 0.17
C CYS A 175 -13.64 12.75 -1.27
N VAL A 176 -14.62 13.60 -1.62
CA VAL A 176 -15.30 13.57 -2.94
C VAL A 176 -14.29 13.57 -4.10
N ASN A 177 -13.23 14.38 -4.02
CA ASN A 177 -12.23 14.53 -5.08
C ASN A 177 -10.83 14.02 -4.70
N CYS A 178 -10.71 13.25 -3.61
CA CYS A 178 -9.42 12.92 -3.01
C CYS A 178 -8.46 12.15 -3.94
N ILE A 179 -8.97 11.20 -4.73
CA ILE A 179 -8.13 10.34 -5.60
C ILE A 179 -7.93 10.91 -7.02
N GLY A 180 -8.63 12.00 -7.38
CA GLY A 180 -8.51 12.69 -8.67
C GLY A 180 -9.03 11.91 -9.89
N HIS A 181 -9.49 10.68 -9.71
CA HIS A 181 -10.14 9.86 -10.73
C HIS A 181 -11.38 9.18 -10.16
N HIS A 182 -12.45 9.06 -10.95
CA HIS A 182 -13.69 8.41 -10.52
C HIS A 182 -13.89 7.08 -11.24
N PRO A 183 -13.36 5.96 -10.69
CA PRO A 183 -13.51 4.66 -11.32
C PRO A 183 -14.98 4.22 -11.24
N ASN A 184 -15.52 3.73 -12.36
CA ASN A 184 -16.82 3.06 -12.34
C ASN A 184 -16.61 1.59 -11.94
N MET A 185 -16.99 1.24 -10.72
CA MET A 185 -16.75 -0.09 -10.16
C MET A 185 -17.36 -1.22 -11.03
N ASN A 186 -18.56 -1.05 -11.56
CA ASN A 186 -19.21 -2.06 -12.41
C ASN A 186 -18.43 -2.31 -13.71
N THR A 187 -17.93 -1.25 -14.32
CA THR A 187 -17.06 -1.36 -15.50
C THR A 187 -15.76 -2.09 -15.17
N LEU A 188 -15.12 -1.75 -14.05
CA LEU A 188 -13.90 -2.43 -13.60
C LEU A 188 -14.13 -3.92 -13.30
N LYS A 189 -15.27 -4.29 -12.68
CA LYS A 189 -15.64 -5.69 -12.47
C LYS A 189 -15.80 -6.46 -13.77
N LYS A 190 -16.41 -5.86 -14.81
CA LYS A 190 -16.55 -6.48 -16.13
C LYS A 190 -15.20 -6.74 -16.78
N TYR A 191 -14.28 -5.77 -16.74
CA TYR A 191 -12.93 -5.96 -17.26
C TYR A 191 -12.15 -7.02 -16.50
N GLN A 192 -12.25 -7.03 -15.17
CA GLN A 192 -11.62 -8.06 -14.34
C GLN A 192 -12.19 -9.46 -14.65
N ALA A 193 -13.51 -9.58 -14.84
CA ALA A 193 -14.16 -10.85 -15.18
C ALA A 193 -13.70 -11.39 -16.56
N LEU A 194 -13.46 -10.50 -17.51
CA LEU A 194 -12.85 -10.87 -18.80
C LEU A 194 -11.40 -11.33 -18.60
N GLY A 195 -10.61 -10.60 -17.80
CA GLY A 195 -9.25 -10.97 -17.45
C GLY A 195 -9.15 -12.35 -16.78
N SER A 196 -9.97 -12.61 -15.74
CA SER A 196 -9.92 -13.86 -14.98
C SER A 196 -10.29 -15.11 -15.80
N LYS A 197 -11.12 -15.01 -16.84
CA LYS A 197 -11.34 -16.14 -17.77
C LYS A 197 -10.12 -16.48 -18.62
N ILE A 198 -9.20 -15.54 -18.79
CA ILE A 198 -7.99 -15.70 -19.61
C ILE A 198 -6.76 -15.95 -18.70
N GLU A 199 -6.83 -15.66 -17.40
CA GLU A 199 -5.76 -15.97 -16.41
C GLU A 199 -5.39 -17.46 -16.37
N GLN A 200 -6.30 -18.36 -16.74
CA GLN A 200 -6.04 -19.80 -16.86
C GLN A 200 -5.10 -20.18 -18.02
N TYR A 201 -4.95 -19.31 -19.02
CA TYR A 201 -4.01 -19.49 -20.13
C TYR A 201 -2.67 -18.82 -19.79
N LYS A 202 -1.57 -19.56 -19.93
CA LYS A 202 -0.21 -19.08 -19.65
C LYS A 202 0.51 -18.75 -20.97
N LEU A 203 1.11 -17.57 -21.07
CA LEU A 203 2.21 -17.31 -22.03
C LEU A 203 3.50 -17.16 -21.22
N ASP A 204 4.58 -17.79 -21.65
CA ASP A 204 5.89 -17.71 -20.99
C ASP A 204 5.82 -17.92 -19.47
N SER A 205 5.02 -18.90 -19.05
CA SER A 205 4.77 -19.24 -17.63
C SER A 205 4.08 -18.14 -16.80
N ARG A 206 3.59 -17.05 -17.41
CA ARG A 206 2.86 -15.96 -16.77
C ARG A 206 1.36 -15.98 -17.15
N PRO A 207 0.43 -15.62 -16.25
CA PRO A 207 -1.00 -15.54 -16.58
C PRO A 207 -1.30 -14.47 -17.66
N LEU A 208 -2.03 -14.82 -18.73
CA LEU A 208 -2.37 -13.87 -19.81
C LEU A 208 -3.36 -12.77 -19.37
N GLY A 209 -4.26 -13.11 -18.45
CA GLY A 209 -5.43 -12.30 -18.15
C GLY A 209 -5.12 -10.88 -17.68
N ASN A 210 -4.04 -10.69 -16.92
CA ASN A 210 -3.63 -9.37 -16.45
C ASN A 210 -2.97 -8.54 -17.58
N PHE A 211 -2.24 -9.17 -18.52
CA PHE A 211 -1.73 -8.50 -19.71
C PHE A 211 -2.89 -8.01 -20.60
N VAL A 212 -3.90 -8.85 -20.82
CA VAL A 212 -5.12 -8.49 -21.56
C VAL A 212 -5.89 -7.39 -20.83
N PHE A 213 -6.03 -7.44 -19.50
CA PHE A 213 -6.66 -6.37 -18.72
C PHE A 213 -5.89 -5.04 -18.84
N MET A 214 -4.57 -5.05 -18.65
CA MET A 214 -3.75 -3.83 -18.73
C MET A 214 -3.74 -3.24 -20.15
N THR A 215 -3.62 -4.10 -21.17
CA THR A 215 -3.71 -3.68 -22.58
C THR A 215 -5.11 -3.20 -22.92
N ALA A 216 -6.20 -3.89 -22.51
CA ALA A 216 -7.58 -3.43 -22.71
C ALA A 216 -7.87 -2.11 -21.99
N ARG A 217 -7.34 -1.91 -20.78
CA ARG A 217 -7.49 -0.65 -20.03
C ARG A 217 -6.73 0.50 -20.69
N ASN A 218 -5.50 0.24 -21.15
CA ASN A 218 -4.69 1.23 -21.87
C ASN A 218 -5.25 1.49 -23.26
N THR A 219 -5.67 0.48 -24.01
CA THR A 219 -6.31 0.62 -25.33
C THR A 219 -7.69 1.23 -25.21
N TRP A 220 -8.41 1.08 -24.09
CA TRP A 220 -9.66 1.81 -23.85
C TRP A 220 -9.41 3.29 -23.53
N ASN A 221 -8.35 3.61 -22.80
CA ASN A 221 -7.92 5.00 -22.62
C ASN A 221 -7.46 5.60 -23.96
N ILE A 222 -6.68 4.86 -24.75
CA ILE A 222 -6.29 5.22 -26.13
C ILE A 222 -7.52 5.28 -27.03
N TYR A 223 -8.53 4.42 -26.86
CA TYR A 223 -9.77 4.40 -27.64
C TYR A 223 -10.67 5.57 -27.25
N LYS A 224 -10.71 5.98 -25.97
CA LYS A 224 -11.34 7.23 -25.54
C LYS A 224 -10.65 8.44 -26.16
N SER A 225 -9.32 8.44 -26.17
CA SER A 225 -8.51 9.47 -26.84
C SER A 225 -8.68 9.45 -28.36
N ALA A 226 -8.76 8.28 -28.98
CA ALA A 226 -8.92 8.08 -30.41
C ALA A 226 -10.36 8.35 -30.86
N LYS A 227 -11.36 8.09 -30.01
CA LYS A 227 -12.76 8.48 -30.24
C LYS A 227 -12.91 10.00 -30.18
N TRP A 228 -12.10 10.67 -29.37
CA TRP A 228 -11.94 12.13 -29.37
C TRP A 228 -11.27 12.64 -30.65
N VAL A 229 -10.14 12.05 -31.05
CA VAL A 229 -9.44 12.40 -32.30
C VAL A 229 -10.31 12.12 -33.54
N LEU A 230 -11.06 11.01 -33.55
CA LEU A 230 -11.99 10.66 -34.63
C LEU A 230 -13.23 11.54 -34.62
N HIS A 231 -13.67 12.03 -33.46
CA HIS A 231 -14.75 13.02 -33.34
C HIS A 231 -14.30 14.39 -33.85
N ASP A 232 -13.10 14.84 -33.48
CA ASP A 232 -12.48 16.06 -34.00
C ASP A 232 -12.18 15.96 -35.49
N ALA A 233 -11.71 14.82 -35.98
CA ALA A 233 -11.53 14.56 -37.41
C ALA A 233 -12.87 14.56 -38.17
N LYS A 234 -13.94 14.03 -37.57
CA LYS A 234 -15.30 14.07 -38.14
C LYS A 234 -15.87 15.49 -38.19
N ASN A 235 -15.54 16.32 -37.22
CA ASN A 235 -15.98 17.72 -37.17
C ASN A 235 -15.15 18.60 -38.11
N LEU A 236 -13.85 18.34 -38.24
CA LEU A 236 -12.96 18.93 -39.25
C LEU A 236 -13.34 18.55 -40.69
N LEU A 237 -13.92 17.37 -40.90
CA LEU A 237 -14.45 16.94 -42.20
C LEU A 237 -15.87 17.46 -42.47
N LYS A 238 -16.65 17.77 -41.43
CA LYS A 238 -17.99 18.37 -41.54
C LYS A 238 -17.95 19.88 -41.76
N GLU A 239 -16.97 20.55 -41.17
CA GLU A 239 -16.71 21.97 -41.39
C GLU A 239 -15.70 22.10 -42.53
N GLY A 240 -16.22 22.00 -43.76
CA GLY A 240 -15.44 22.15 -44.97
C GLY A 240 -14.51 23.37 -44.90
N VAL A 241 -13.27 23.15 -45.34
CA VAL A 241 -12.27 24.17 -45.62
C VAL A 241 -12.93 25.37 -46.30
N LEU A 242 -13.18 26.47 -45.58
CA LEU A 242 -13.27 27.85 -46.09
C LEU A 242 -13.49 28.87 -44.96
N LYS A 243 -12.43 29.68 -44.74
CA LYS A 243 -12.39 31.07 -44.24
C LYS A 243 -12.91 31.40 -42.83
N GLY A 244 -11.97 31.80 -41.97
CA GLY A 244 -12.22 32.74 -40.88
C GLY A 244 -10.98 32.95 -40.01
N LYS A 245 -10.41 34.16 -40.00
CA LYS A 245 -9.31 34.53 -39.06
C LYS A 245 -9.80 34.41 -37.61
N PRO A 246 -8.97 33.94 -36.65
CA PRO A 246 -9.38 33.81 -35.26
C PRO A 246 -9.61 35.19 -34.65
N ASN A 247 -10.81 35.37 -34.08
CA ASN A 247 -11.21 36.55 -33.33
C ASN A 247 -10.48 36.55 -31.98
N LYS A 248 -9.79 37.64 -31.61
CA LYS A 248 -8.85 37.70 -30.48
C LYS A 248 -9.50 37.99 -29.11
N ASP A 249 -10.82 38.11 -29.02
CA ASP A 249 -11.47 38.66 -27.81
C ASP A 249 -12.41 37.69 -27.06
N GLN A 250 -12.22 36.37 -27.15
CA GLN A 250 -12.93 35.43 -26.27
C GLN A 250 -11.99 34.40 -25.64
N ILE A 251 -11.79 34.54 -24.34
CA ILE A 251 -11.27 33.48 -23.48
C ILE A 251 -12.33 32.37 -23.48
N ASN A 252 -12.05 31.24 -24.13
CA ASN A 252 -12.89 30.05 -24.00
C ASN A 252 -12.71 29.46 -22.60
N ILE A 253 -13.60 29.84 -21.69
CA ILE A 253 -13.76 29.16 -20.40
C ILE A 253 -14.59 27.91 -20.66
N TYR A 254 -13.94 26.75 -20.73
CA TYR A 254 -14.63 25.47 -20.76
C TYR A 254 -15.04 25.11 -19.33
N LYS A 255 -16.35 25.07 -19.09
CA LYS A 255 -16.89 24.48 -17.87
C LYS A 255 -16.76 22.97 -17.98
N LEU A 256 -15.93 22.36 -17.14
CA LEU A 256 -15.93 20.92 -16.93
C LEU A 256 -17.37 20.49 -16.59
N GLU A 257 -18.00 19.71 -17.46
CA GLU A 257 -19.28 19.11 -17.15
C GLU A 257 -19.09 18.11 -16.01
N THR A 258 -19.45 18.55 -14.80
CA THR A 258 -19.71 17.65 -13.68
C THR A 258 -20.93 16.81 -14.05
N ASN A 259 -20.75 15.48 -14.13
CA ASN A 259 -21.85 14.53 -14.30
C ASN A 259 -23.00 14.88 -13.34
N GLN A 260 -24.23 14.86 -13.89
CA GLN A 260 -25.43 15.33 -13.21
C GLN A 260 -25.64 14.65 -11.84
N PRO A 261 -26.06 15.41 -10.82
CA PRO A 261 -26.34 14.90 -9.49
C PRO A 261 -27.59 14.02 -9.52
N THR A 262 -27.42 12.73 -9.24
CA THR A 262 -28.55 11.87 -8.90
C THR A 262 -29.14 12.32 -7.57
N LYS A 263 -30.38 12.83 -7.62
CA LYS A 263 -31.39 12.98 -6.57
C LYS A 263 -30.92 13.60 -5.24
N ARG A 264 -31.40 14.84 -5.00
CA ARG A 264 -31.40 15.58 -3.74
C ARG A 264 -31.67 14.67 -2.53
N GLY A 265 -30.81 14.79 -1.51
CA GLY A 265 -31.16 14.37 -0.15
C GLY A 265 -30.06 13.73 0.69
N LEU A 266 -28.76 14.03 0.49
CA LEU A 266 -27.63 13.84 1.43
C LEU A 266 -26.41 14.58 0.83
N SER A 267 -25.55 15.21 1.64
CA SER A 267 -24.34 15.88 1.13
C SER A 267 -23.47 14.88 0.37
N GLN A 268 -22.81 15.27 -0.74
CA GLN A 268 -21.92 14.37 -1.51
C GLN A 268 -20.83 13.70 -0.66
N GLY A 269 -20.45 14.31 0.47
CA GLY A 269 -19.54 13.74 1.46
C GLY A 269 -20.14 12.66 2.39
N ALA A 270 -21.47 12.52 2.45
CA ALA A 270 -22.16 11.68 3.42
C ALA A 270 -21.78 10.20 3.34
N PRO A 271 -21.62 9.57 2.15
CA PRO A 271 -21.15 8.18 2.07
C PRO A 271 -19.78 7.96 2.72
N TYR A 272 -18.88 8.95 2.62
CA TYR A 272 -17.55 8.88 3.22
C TYR A 272 -17.59 9.06 4.75
N VAL A 273 -18.45 9.96 5.24
CA VAL A 273 -18.73 10.11 6.67
C VAL A 273 -19.29 8.80 7.23
N PHE A 274 -20.28 8.23 6.53
CA PHE A 274 -20.94 7.00 6.94
C PHE A 274 -19.97 5.82 6.94
N TRP A 275 -19.14 5.66 5.89
CA TRP A 275 -18.08 4.66 5.84
C TRP A 275 -17.18 4.71 7.09
N ARG A 276 -16.65 5.90 7.39
CA ARG A 276 -15.74 6.09 8.53
C ARG A 276 -16.42 5.73 9.85
N ASN A 277 -17.61 6.30 10.09
CA ASN A 277 -18.34 6.09 11.34
C ASN A 277 -18.75 4.62 11.50
N LEU A 278 -19.18 3.97 10.42
CA LEU A 278 -19.53 2.56 10.42
C LEU A 278 -18.31 1.67 10.66
N GLY A 279 -17.18 1.97 10.01
CA GLY A 279 -15.92 1.24 10.17
C GLY A 279 -15.42 1.29 11.61
N ILE A 280 -15.37 2.49 12.21
CA ILE A 280 -15.00 2.69 13.63
C ILE A 280 -15.96 1.95 14.55
N LYS A 281 -17.28 2.15 14.37
CA LYS A 281 -18.32 1.52 15.18
C LYS A 281 -18.22 -0.01 15.12
N ASN A 282 -18.14 -0.59 13.93
CA ASN A 282 -18.09 -2.04 13.77
C ASN A 282 -16.78 -2.62 14.31
N THR A 283 -15.66 -1.89 14.17
CA THR A 283 -14.38 -2.31 14.76
C THR A 283 -14.51 -2.38 16.29
N ASN A 284 -14.99 -1.32 16.94
CA ASN A 284 -15.19 -1.32 18.39
C ASN A 284 -16.22 -2.36 18.84
N GLN A 285 -17.25 -2.63 18.05
CA GLN A 285 -18.30 -3.55 18.45
C GLN A 285 -17.90 -5.03 18.30
N TYR A 286 -17.13 -5.38 17.27
CA TYR A 286 -17.00 -6.78 16.84
C TYR A 286 -15.56 -7.30 16.71
N ILE A 287 -14.57 -6.41 16.64
CA ILE A 287 -13.16 -6.84 16.60
C ILE A 287 -12.68 -6.98 18.04
N ASP A 288 -12.13 -8.13 18.38
CA ASP A 288 -11.62 -8.41 19.73
C ASP A 288 -10.34 -7.62 20.00
N GLN A 289 -9.45 -7.56 19.00
CA GLN A 289 -8.17 -6.82 19.10
C GLN A 289 -7.75 -6.23 17.74
N VAL A 290 -7.20 -5.02 17.78
CA VAL A 290 -6.62 -4.32 16.64
C VAL A 290 -5.11 -4.21 16.84
N ILE A 291 -4.37 -4.84 15.95
CA ILE A 291 -2.91 -4.79 15.92
C ILE A 291 -2.48 -3.55 15.13
N ALA A 292 -1.89 -2.58 15.80
CA ALA A 292 -1.16 -1.49 15.15
C ALA A 292 0.27 -1.94 14.84
N VAL A 293 0.76 -1.64 13.64
CA VAL A 293 2.11 -2.04 13.21
C VAL A 293 3.22 -1.08 13.67
N SER A 294 2.82 0.06 14.25
CA SER A 294 3.67 1.07 14.88
C SER A 294 2.87 1.84 15.92
N GLY A 295 3.56 2.48 16.87
CA GLY A 295 2.96 3.41 17.82
C GLY A 295 2.32 4.60 17.12
N GLN A 296 2.84 5.03 15.96
CA GLN A 296 2.14 6.03 15.13
C GLN A 296 0.77 5.51 14.66
N THR A 297 0.71 4.28 14.16
CA THR A 297 -0.57 3.69 13.72
C THR A 297 -1.53 3.50 14.88
N GLU A 298 -1.03 3.10 16.06
CA GLU A 298 -1.84 2.99 17.28
C GLU A 298 -2.46 4.34 17.66
N ASN A 299 -1.64 5.38 17.73
CA ASN A 299 -2.09 6.74 18.04
C ASN A 299 -3.15 7.24 17.05
N VAL A 300 -2.95 7.01 15.75
CA VAL A 300 -3.93 7.39 14.73
C VAL A 300 -5.24 6.63 14.94
N PHE A 301 -5.21 5.31 15.13
CA PHE A 301 -6.44 4.54 15.36
C PHE A 301 -7.18 5.00 16.62
N ALA A 302 -6.47 5.29 17.71
CA ALA A 302 -7.02 5.86 18.93
C ALA A 302 -7.66 7.24 18.71
N GLU A 303 -6.98 8.15 18.00
CA GLU A 303 -7.49 9.48 17.65
C GLU A 303 -8.79 9.43 16.82
N TYR A 304 -8.93 8.43 15.95
CA TYR A 304 -10.15 8.19 15.19
C TYR A 304 -11.27 7.51 16.00
N GLY A 305 -11.01 7.15 17.26
CA GLY A 305 -12.02 6.64 18.18
C GLY A 305 -12.09 5.12 18.28
N ILE A 306 -11.03 4.39 17.88
CA ILE A 306 -10.90 2.97 18.24
C ILE A 306 -10.58 2.87 19.73
N ASP A 307 -11.25 1.95 20.43
CA ASP A 307 -11.08 1.75 21.87
C ASP A 307 -9.64 1.32 22.20
N ASN A 308 -8.98 2.08 23.09
CA ASN A 308 -7.60 1.82 23.53
C ASN A 308 -7.44 0.41 24.14
N SER A 309 -8.47 -0.15 24.78
CA SER A 309 -8.41 -1.51 25.33
C SER A 309 -8.30 -2.60 24.27
N LYS A 310 -8.61 -2.28 23.00
CA LYS A 310 -8.49 -3.19 21.86
C LYS A 310 -7.19 -3.01 21.10
N LEU A 311 -6.48 -1.90 21.31
CA LEU A 311 -5.27 -1.60 20.57
C LEU A 311 -4.07 -2.31 21.19
N ILE A 312 -3.21 -2.87 20.32
CA ILE A 312 -1.90 -3.39 20.69
C ILE A 312 -0.92 -3.06 19.58
N THR A 313 0.25 -2.51 19.93
CA THR A 313 1.34 -2.38 18.97
C THR A 313 2.14 -3.68 18.88
N ILE A 314 2.18 -4.27 17.67
CA ILE A 314 3.08 -5.37 17.32
C ILE A 314 3.72 -5.01 15.97
N HIS A 315 5.01 -4.71 15.99
CA HIS A 315 5.75 -4.39 14.77
C HIS A 315 5.83 -5.57 13.82
N ASN A 316 5.81 -5.26 12.51
CA ASN A 316 5.94 -6.29 11.47
C ASN A 316 7.33 -6.93 11.51
N GLY A 317 7.36 -8.25 11.54
CA GLY A 317 8.61 -9.02 11.44
C GLY A 317 9.11 -9.15 10.01
N MET A 318 10.42 -9.09 9.83
CA MET A 318 11.09 -9.24 8.54
C MET A 318 11.87 -10.56 8.47
N ASP A 319 11.92 -11.20 7.31
CA ASP A 319 12.77 -12.37 7.10
C ASP A 319 14.20 -11.99 6.69
N HIS A 320 14.36 -10.87 5.98
CA HIS A 320 15.65 -10.17 5.94
C HIS A 320 15.83 -9.44 7.26
N PHE A 321 16.59 -10.06 8.16
CA PHE A 321 16.84 -9.60 9.51
C PHE A 321 18.32 -9.75 9.84
N SER A 322 18.81 -8.87 10.71
CA SER A 322 20.11 -9.00 11.35
C SER A 322 20.03 -8.49 12.79
N THR A 323 20.88 -9.04 13.64
CA THR A 323 21.18 -8.46 14.94
C THR A 323 21.92 -7.14 14.78
N LEU A 324 21.97 -6.33 15.84
CA LEU A 324 22.68 -5.04 15.80
C LEU A 324 24.17 -5.22 15.47
N ASP A 325 24.80 -6.27 15.98
CA ASP A 325 26.22 -6.55 15.73
C ASP A 325 26.48 -7.00 14.29
N GLU A 326 25.57 -7.76 13.69
CA GLU A 326 25.64 -8.13 12.27
C GLU A 326 25.46 -6.91 11.36
N ALA A 327 24.46 -6.06 11.64
CA ALA A 327 24.25 -4.82 10.91
C ALA A 327 25.48 -3.89 11.00
N LYS A 328 26.08 -3.76 12.19
CA LYS A 328 27.34 -3.02 12.39
C LYS A 328 28.50 -3.60 11.58
N LYS A 329 28.67 -4.93 11.55
CA LYS A 329 29.70 -5.58 10.72
C LYS A 329 29.52 -5.26 9.24
N LEU A 330 28.29 -5.30 8.74
CA LEU A 330 27.97 -4.90 7.36
C LEU A 330 28.30 -3.42 7.13
N TRP A 331 27.94 -2.54 8.07
CA TRP A 331 28.30 -1.13 8.00
C TRP A 331 29.81 -0.88 7.95
N GLU A 332 30.61 -1.57 8.79
CA GLU A 332 32.08 -1.43 8.78
C GLU A 332 32.70 -1.74 7.41
N MET A 333 32.12 -2.68 6.67
CA MET A 333 32.53 -3.00 5.30
C MET A 333 32.15 -1.88 4.31
N LYS A 334 30.98 -1.27 4.49
CA LYS A 334 30.42 -0.24 3.59
C LYS A 334 30.98 1.15 3.83
N LYS A 335 31.27 1.54 5.07
CA LYS A 335 31.58 2.93 5.42
C LYS A 335 32.86 3.49 4.79
N ARG A 336 33.69 2.61 4.22
CA ARG A 336 34.91 2.95 3.48
C ARG A 336 34.69 3.12 1.97
N SER A 337 33.50 2.80 1.45
CA SER A 337 33.18 2.93 0.02
C SER A 337 32.81 4.36 -0.35
N THR A 338 32.70 4.63 -1.66
CA THR A 338 31.99 5.83 -2.13
C THR A 338 30.58 5.81 -1.54
N ILE A 339 30.09 6.97 -1.07
CA ILE A 339 28.72 7.09 -0.57
C ILE A 339 27.75 6.87 -1.73
N ARG A 340 26.95 5.82 -1.60
CA ARG A 340 25.79 5.60 -2.47
C ARG A 340 24.51 5.92 -1.71
N LEU A 341 23.84 6.99 -2.14
CA LEU A 341 22.57 7.48 -1.60
C LEU A 341 21.41 6.74 -2.26
N GLY A 342 20.56 6.08 -1.47
CA GLY A 342 19.42 5.31 -1.96
C GLY A 342 18.07 5.98 -1.73
N PHE A 343 17.22 5.99 -2.76
CA PHE A 343 15.77 6.22 -2.63
C PHE A 343 15.02 4.98 -3.14
N PHE A 344 14.00 4.55 -2.40
CA PHE A 344 13.24 3.35 -2.71
C PHE A 344 11.73 3.60 -2.68
N GLY A 345 11.03 2.97 -3.61
CA GLY A 345 9.57 2.98 -3.68
C GLY A 345 9.02 3.78 -4.86
N TYR A 346 7.72 3.67 -5.11
CA TYR A 346 7.06 4.33 -6.24
C TYR A 346 7.18 5.86 -6.16
N PRO A 347 7.31 6.58 -7.29
CA PRO A 347 7.47 8.02 -7.30
C PRO A 347 6.10 8.70 -7.17
N THR A 348 5.33 8.32 -6.15
CA THR A 348 4.05 8.97 -5.85
C THR A 348 4.34 10.20 -5.00
N PRO A 349 3.48 11.24 -5.05
CA PRO A 349 3.62 12.40 -4.18
C PRO A 349 3.67 12.01 -2.70
N ALA A 350 2.88 11.01 -2.28
CA ALA A 350 2.87 10.49 -0.91
C ALA A 350 4.23 9.96 -0.45
N LYS A 351 5.08 9.45 -1.35
CA LYS A 351 6.42 8.92 -1.03
C LYS A 351 7.52 9.98 -1.02
N GLY A 352 7.18 11.24 -1.32
CA GLY A 352 8.09 12.38 -1.17
C GLY A 352 9.26 12.43 -2.16
N PHE A 353 9.15 11.76 -3.32
CA PHE A 353 10.24 11.77 -4.31
C PHE A 353 10.57 13.20 -4.79
N ASP A 354 9.56 14.03 -5.06
CA ASP A 354 9.77 15.44 -5.44
C ASP A 354 10.37 16.28 -4.31
N LEU A 355 10.02 15.99 -3.05
CA LEU A 355 10.62 16.63 -1.88
C LEU A 355 12.12 16.32 -1.81
N PHE A 356 12.47 15.06 -2.04
CA PHE A 356 13.85 14.58 -2.07
C PHE A 356 14.65 15.24 -3.19
N LEU A 357 14.13 15.27 -4.43
CA LEU A 357 14.80 15.96 -5.54
C LEU A 357 15.01 17.45 -5.25
N LYS A 358 14.02 18.10 -4.62
CA LYS A 358 14.13 19.50 -4.20
C LYS A 358 15.23 19.71 -3.16
N ALA A 359 15.34 18.83 -2.16
CA ALA A 359 16.42 18.87 -1.17
C ALA A 359 17.80 18.70 -1.83
N LEU A 360 17.97 17.70 -2.69
CA LEU A 360 19.21 17.50 -3.46
C LEU A 360 19.57 18.71 -4.31
N GLY A 361 18.57 19.38 -4.90
CA GLY A 361 18.77 20.59 -5.70
C GLY A 361 19.42 21.74 -4.94
N THR A 362 19.35 21.76 -3.61
CA THR A 362 19.94 22.81 -2.75
C THR A 362 21.34 22.50 -2.25
N LEU A 363 21.84 21.27 -2.43
CA LEU A 363 23.16 20.88 -1.95
C LEU A 363 24.28 21.42 -2.85
N PRO A 364 25.48 21.70 -2.31
CA PRO A 364 26.62 22.17 -3.10
C PRO A 364 27.00 21.18 -4.20
N LYS A 365 27.29 21.68 -5.41
CA LYS A 365 27.69 20.83 -6.54
C LYS A 365 28.96 20.01 -6.24
N GLU A 366 29.93 20.62 -5.57
CA GLU A 366 31.19 19.94 -5.19
C GLU A 366 30.98 18.79 -4.22
N LEU A 367 29.94 18.87 -3.38
CA LEU A 367 29.53 17.75 -2.52
C LEU A 367 28.95 16.62 -3.35
N LEU A 368 27.96 16.92 -4.20
CA LEU A 368 27.24 15.92 -4.99
C LEU A 368 28.12 15.18 -6.01
N LYS A 369 29.16 15.83 -6.56
CA LYS A 369 30.11 15.21 -7.51
C LYS A 369 30.82 13.97 -6.97
N ASN A 370 30.87 13.80 -5.65
CA ASN A 370 31.48 12.66 -4.98
C ASN A 370 30.47 11.58 -4.56
N ILE A 371 29.18 11.79 -4.84
CA ILE A 371 28.08 10.93 -4.40
C ILE A 371 27.50 10.17 -5.59
N GLU A 372 27.21 8.89 -5.37
CA GLU A 372 26.42 8.07 -6.28
C GLU A 372 24.96 8.06 -5.81
N LEU A 373 24.01 8.23 -6.72
CA LEU A 373 22.57 8.18 -6.40
C LEU A 373 21.95 6.92 -7.01
N THR A 374 21.21 6.15 -6.21
CA THR A 374 20.40 5.03 -6.69
C THR A 374 18.92 5.31 -6.42
N VAL A 375 18.11 5.29 -7.47
CA VAL A 375 16.65 5.41 -7.39
C VAL A 375 16.03 4.06 -7.79
N ALA A 376 15.63 3.29 -6.79
CA ALA A 376 14.97 2.00 -6.97
C ALA A 376 13.45 2.19 -7.07
N SER A 377 13.01 2.52 -8.28
CA SER A 377 11.63 2.90 -8.57
C SER A 377 11.29 2.76 -10.05
N ARG A 378 10.02 2.47 -10.35
CA ARG A 378 9.48 2.56 -11.71
C ARG A 378 9.10 4.01 -12.01
N LEU A 379 9.97 4.73 -12.71
CA LEU A 379 9.82 6.15 -13.01
C LEU A 379 9.06 6.41 -14.32
N ASP A 380 8.21 7.43 -14.35
CA ASP A 380 7.65 7.96 -15.59
C ASP A 380 8.65 8.89 -16.32
N GLY A 381 8.30 9.33 -17.53
CA GLY A 381 9.18 10.19 -18.35
C GLY A 381 9.54 11.51 -17.65
N HIS A 382 8.57 12.16 -17.00
CA HIS A 382 8.77 13.43 -16.32
C HIS A 382 9.73 13.32 -15.12
N HIS A 383 9.63 12.25 -14.33
CA HIS A 383 10.56 12.00 -13.23
C HIS A 383 11.97 11.64 -13.73
N LYS A 384 12.08 10.94 -14.86
CA LYS A 384 13.37 10.67 -15.51
C LYS A 384 14.03 11.97 -16.00
N GLU A 385 13.27 12.87 -16.61
CA GLU A 385 13.76 14.20 -17.04
C GLU A 385 14.29 15.01 -15.86
N LYS A 386 13.57 15.05 -14.73
CA LYS A 386 14.04 15.71 -13.51
C LYS A 386 15.37 15.15 -12.99
N LEU A 387 15.58 13.83 -13.07
CA LEU A 387 16.86 13.21 -12.69
C LEU A 387 17.98 13.53 -13.68
N LEU A 388 17.68 13.59 -14.98
CA LEU A 388 18.67 13.95 -16.00
C LEU A 388 19.24 15.36 -15.78
N LEU A 389 18.41 16.30 -15.32
CA LEU A 389 18.86 17.65 -14.94
C LEU A 389 19.85 17.64 -13.75
N LEU A 390 19.81 16.60 -12.92
CA LEU A 390 20.74 16.42 -11.80
C LEU A 390 21.98 15.61 -12.20
N ASN A 391 22.00 14.93 -13.34
CA ASN A 391 23.08 14.02 -13.73
C ASN A 391 24.46 14.69 -13.72
N ASN A 392 24.54 15.95 -14.19
CA ASN A 392 25.79 16.73 -14.21
C ASN A 392 26.25 17.24 -12.82
N LYS A 393 25.47 16.96 -11.76
CA LYS A 393 25.81 17.30 -10.38
C LYS A 393 26.34 16.11 -9.58
N PHE A 394 25.99 14.87 -9.96
CA PHE A 394 26.38 13.65 -9.24
C PHE A 394 27.60 12.97 -9.87
N LYS A 395 28.26 12.08 -9.12
CA LYS A 395 29.27 11.17 -9.68
C LYS A 395 28.62 10.24 -10.71
N SER A 396 27.48 9.67 -10.33
CA SER A 396 26.63 8.83 -11.17
C SER A 396 25.22 8.74 -10.59
N ILE A 397 24.24 8.50 -11.47
CA ILE A 397 22.85 8.23 -11.10
C ILE A 397 22.45 6.86 -11.70
N TYR A 398 22.00 5.96 -10.85
CA TYR A 398 21.50 4.64 -11.20
C TYR A 398 19.98 4.58 -11.00
N ILE A 399 19.26 4.04 -11.98
CA ILE A 399 17.81 3.81 -11.88
C ILE A 399 17.58 2.30 -11.92
N VAL A 400 16.92 1.76 -10.91
CA VAL A 400 16.54 0.34 -10.83
C VAL A 400 15.04 0.24 -11.01
N GLU A 401 14.59 -0.19 -12.19
CA GLU A 401 13.17 -0.22 -12.58
C GLU A 401 12.42 -1.44 -12.00
N GLY A 402 12.23 -1.41 -10.68
CA GLY A 402 11.71 -2.56 -9.94
C GLY A 402 12.77 -3.64 -9.76
N TYR A 403 12.58 -4.47 -8.74
CA TYR A 403 13.51 -5.52 -8.36
C TYR A 403 12.72 -6.71 -7.84
N GLU A 404 13.27 -7.89 -8.04
CA GLU A 404 12.77 -9.11 -7.42
C GLU A 404 13.31 -9.22 -5.99
N ARG A 405 12.61 -10.02 -5.18
CA ARG A 405 12.98 -10.22 -3.78
C ARG A 405 14.37 -10.83 -3.60
N SER A 406 14.78 -11.69 -4.53
CA SER A 406 16.12 -12.28 -4.58
C SER A 406 17.24 -11.23 -4.79
N MET A 407 16.91 -10.07 -5.36
CA MET A 407 17.85 -8.98 -5.61
C MET A 407 18.01 -8.03 -4.42
N ILE A 408 17.14 -8.13 -3.40
CA ILE A 408 17.18 -7.26 -2.22
C ILE A 408 18.56 -7.30 -1.53
N PRO A 409 19.17 -8.46 -1.24
CA PRO A 409 20.46 -8.48 -0.56
C PRO A 409 21.55 -7.72 -1.32
N GLU A 410 21.67 -7.92 -2.64
CA GLU A 410 22.67 -7.23 -3.47
C GLU A 410 22.39 -5.71 -3.51
N LEU A 411 21.13 -5.33 -3.80
CA LEU A 411 20.73 -3.95 -3.92
C LEU A 411 20.95 -3.17 -2.62
N MET A 412 20.48 -3.70 -1.49
CA MET A 412 20.61 -3.04 -0.18
C MET A 412 22.05 -3.01 0.31
N ASN A 413 22.85 -4.04 0.02
CA ASN A 413 24.28 -4.04 0.34
C ASN A 413 25.05 -2.95 -0.42
N SER A 414 24.59 -2.55 -1.60
CA SER A 414 25.25 -1.50 -2.38
C SER A 414 25.03 -0.09 -1.84
N ILE A 415 24.02 0.14 -0.99
CA ILE A 415 23.65 1.47 -0.48
C ILE A 415 24.40 1.77 0.82
N THR A 416 24.95 2.99 0.92
CA THR A 416 25.67 3.48 2.11
C THR A 416 24.78 4.35 3.00
N LEU A 417 23.84 5.09 2.42
CA LEU A 417 22.87 5.93 3.13
C LEU A 417 21.56 5.91 2.37
N ALA A 418 20.41 5.77 3.04
CA ALA A 418 19.12 5.77 2.38
C ALA A 418 18.16 6.82 2.95
N ILE A 419 17.22 7.29 2.13
CA ILE A 419 16.21 8.29 2.51
C ILE A 419 14.81 7.72 2.30
N VAL A 420 13.94 7.86 3.31
CA VAL A 420 12.49 7.60 3.22
C VAL A 420 11.74 8.88 3.56
N PRO A 421 11.43 9.73 2.56
CA PRO A 421 10.89 11.06 2.77
C PRO A 421 9.36 11.09 2.68
N SER A 422 8.68 10.05 3.14
CA SER A 422 7.23 9.89 2.99
C SER A 422 6.47 11.10 3.55
N LEU A 423 5.49 11.59 2.79
CA LEU A 423 4.61 12.71 3.15
C LEU A 423 3.31 12.24 3.83
N TRP A 424 2.90 11.01 3.53
CA TRP A 424 1.75 10.39 4.18
C TRP A 424 2.14 9.78 5.53
N MET A 425 1.12 9.40 6.32
CA MET A 425 1.27 8.72 7.60
C MET A 425 1.65 7.25 7.39
N GLU A 426 2.85 6.99 6.88
CA GLU A 426 3.33 5.65 6.58
C GLU A 426 3.27 4.73 7.81
N THR A 427 2.52 3.64 7.71
CA THR A 427 2.17 2.79 8.87
C THR A 427 3.37 2.07 9.49
N TYR A 428 4.30 1.59 8.65
CA TYR A 428 5.54 0.96 9.11
C TYR A 428 6.73 1.41 8.25
N CYS A 429 6.80 0.98 6.99
CA CYS A 429 7.97 1.03 6.09
C CYS A 429 8.91 -0.18 6.22
N GLN A 430 8.56 -1.26 5.52
CA GLN A 430 9.39 -2.47 5.44
C GLN A 430 10.75 -2.21 4.79
N VAL A 431 10.83 -1.29 3.82
CA VAL A 431 12.10 -0.98 3.14
C VAL A 431 13.12 -0.37 4.11
N ALA A 432 12.69 0.47 5.06
CA ALA A 432 13.58 0.99 6.09
C ALA A 432 14.11 -0.14 6.99
N ALA A 433 13.25 -1.10 7.35
CA ALA A 433 13.63 -2.29 8.11
C ALA A 433 14.67 -3.16 7.37
N GLU A 434 14.48 -3.36 6.07
CA GLU A 434 15.42 -4.10 5.22
C GLU A 434 16.77 -3.37 5.15
N LEU A 435 16.78 -2.07 4.84
CA LEU A 435 18.00 -1.27 4.74
C LEU A 435 18.82 -1.30 6.03
N VAL A 436 18.18 -1.10 7.18
CA VAL A 436 18.85 -1.16 8.48
C VAL A 436 19.40 -2.56 8.73
N SER A 437 18.64 -3.61 8.40
CA SER A 437 19.10 -5.00 8.53
C SER A 437 20.31 -5.31 7.65
N PHE A 438 20.48 -4.62 6.53
CA PHE A 438 21.66 -4.73 5.66
C PHE A 438 22.79 -3.77 6.02
N GLY A 439 22.80 -3.16 7.21
CA GLY A 439 23.91 -2.28 7.62
C GLY A 439 23.89 -0.90 6.95
N THR A 440 22.71 -0.39 6.60
CA THR A 440 22.55 0.93 5.95
C THR A 440 21.81 1.91 6.88
N PRO A 441 22.44 3.00 7.32
CA PRO A 441 21.76 4.11 8.00
C PRO A 441 20.65 4.70 7.13
N VAL A 442 19.53 5.07 7.75
CA VAL A 442 18.36 5.60 7.04
C VAL A 442 17.93 6.94 7.65
N ILE A 443 17.68 7.93 6.80
CA ILE A 443 17.04 9.20 7.19
C ILE A 443 15.55 9.09 6.87
N LEU A 444 14.70 9.39 7.85
CA LEU A 444 13.25 9.23 7.75
C LEU A 444 12.54 10.57 7.93
N SER A 445 11.39 10.75 7.29
CA SER A 445 10.44 11.77 7.74
C SER A 445 9.78 11.34 9.05
N ASP A 446 9.32 12.31 9.83
CA ASP A 446 8.61 12.09 11.10
C ASP A 446 7.23 11.44 10.96
N THR A 447 6.77 11.16 9.74
CA THR A 447 5.51 10.45 9.45
C THR A 447 5.71 8.97 9.12
N VAL A 448 6.93 8.44 9.24
CA VAL A 448 7.24 7.02 9.01
C VAL A 448 7.18 6.23 10.31
N GLY A 449 6.29 5.23 10.40
CA GLY A 449 6.12 4.40 11.60
C GLY A 449 7.37 3.64 12.05
N PHE A 450 8.30 3.33 11.14
CA PHE A 450 9.59 2.71 11.47
C PHE A 450 10.46 3.58 12.40
N LYS A 451 10.12 4.86 12.60
CA LYS A 451 10.77 5.75 13.57
C LYS A 451 10.69 5.23 15.01
N ASP A 452 9.78 4.30 15.33
CA ASP A 452 9.67 3.70 16.66
C ASP A 452 10.96 3.02 17.13
N PHE A 453 11.81 2.59 16.19
CA PHE A 453 13.11 1.99 16.49
C PHE A 453 14.23 3.00 16.74
N TYR A 454 13.98 4.30 16.51
CA TYR A 454 14.98 5.36 16.65
C TYR A 454 14.93 5.93 18.07
N LYS A 455 16.06 5.91 18.76
CA LYS A 455 16.21 6.43 20.13
C LYS A 455 16.31 7.95 20.18
N THR A 456 16.77 8.57 19.09
CA THR A 456 16.93 10.03 18.95
C THR A 456 16.34 10.53 17.64
N LYS A 457 16.30 11.85 17.45
CA LYS A 457 15.77 12.49 16.24
C LYS A 457 16.86 12.91 15.24
N ASP A 458 18.12 12.50 15.44
CA ASP A 458 19.25 13.00 14.62
C ASP A 458 19.20 12.56 13.15
N PHE A 459 18.40 11.53 12.85
CA PHE A 459 18.15 11.00 11.51
C PHE A 459 16.69 11.18 11.06
N ILE A 460 15.92 11.99 11.79
CA ILE A 460 14.50 12.24 11.51
C ILE A 460 14.32 13.73 11.17
N PHE A 461 13.63 14.01 10.08
CA PHE A 461 13.26 15.38 9.70
C PHE A 461 11.74 15.54 9.64
N LYS A 462 11.25 16.77 9.74
CA LYS A 462 9.82 17.04 9.64
C LYS A 462 9.30 16.80 8.22
N SER A 463 8.25 16.00 8.09
CA SER A 463 7.63 15.70 6.80
C SER A 463 7.18 16.96 6.07
N GLY A 464 7.46 17.03 4.76
CA GLY A 464 7.21 18.20 3.93
C GLY A 464 8.29 19.31 3.98
N GLU A 465 9.23 19.26 4.93
CA GLU A 465 10.29 20.27 5.07
C GLU A 465 11.57 19.88 4.33
N TYR A 466 11.63 20.16 3.03
CA TYR A 466 12.79 19.82 2.20
C TYR A 466 14.10 20.48 2.68
N LYS A 467 14.02 21.62 3.39
CA LYS A 467 15.19 22.31 3.97
C LYS A 467 15.79 21.53 5.13
N GLU A 468 14.95 20.95 6.00
CA GLU A 468 15.44 20.09 7.08
C GLU A 468 16.10 18.83 6.52
N LEU A 469 15.49 18.20 5.51
CA LEU A 469 16.10 17.08 4.79
C LEU A 469 17.44 17.49 4.15
N ALA A 470 17.50 18.64 3.49
CA ALA A 470 18.74 19.15 2.92
C ALA A 470 19.83 19.39 3.97
N ASN A 471 19.47 19.90 5.15
CA ASN A 471 20.41 20.11 6.24
C ASN A 471 21.00 18.77 6.76
N LEU A 472 20.15 17.75 6.94
CA LEU A 472 20.62 16.41 7.33
C LEU A 472 21.51 15.79 6.25
N LEU A 473 21.09 15.86 4.98
CA LEU A 473 21.90 15.39 3.86
C LEU A 473 23.25 16.12 3.81
N ASN A 474 23.26 17.45 3.96
CA ASN A 474 24.51 18.21 3.97
C ASN A 474 25.42 17.79 5.13
N LYS A 475 24.87 17.62 6.35
CA LYS A 475 25.59 17.15 7.54
C LYS A 475 26.29 15.81 7.27
N TYR A 476 25.52 14.78 6.87
CA TYR A 476 26.05 13.42 6.74
C TYR A 476 26.87 13.19 5.48
N LEU A 477 26.54 13.85 4.37
CA LEU A 477 27.34 13.72 3.14
C LEU A 477 28.66 14.50 3.24
N SER A 478 28.70 15.62 3.97
CA SER A 478 29.93 16.41 4.15
C SER A 478 30.85 15.85 5.24
N ASN A 479 30.29 15.14 6.23
CA ASN A 479 31.07 14.42 7.22
C ASN A 479 30.51 13.00 7.44
N PRO A 480 30.87 12.02 6.57
CA PRO A 480 30.31 10.67 6.60
C PRO A 480 30.63 9.88 7.87
N THR A 481 31.66 10.26 8.63
CA THR A 481 31.98 9.61 9.91
C THR A 481 30.85 9.74 10.94
N LEU A 482 30.02 10.78 10.83
CA LEU A 482 28.84 10.96 11.69
C LEU A 482 27.75 9.89 11.45
N LEU A 483 27.85 9.11 10.38
CA LEU A 483 26.94 7.97 10.16
C LEU A 483 27.23 6.81 11.12
N ASP A 484 28.42 6.74 11.73
CA ASP A 484 28.73 5.75 12.77
C ASP A 484 27.78 5.88 13.97
N ASP A 485 27.36 7.12 14.30
CA ASP A 485 26.47 7.41 15.43
C ASP A 485 25.10 6.71 15.30
N PHE A 486 24.63 6.46 14.07
CA PHE A 486 23.35 5.80 13.79
C PHE A 486 23.18 4.50 14.57
N TRP A 487 24.25 3.69 14.65
CA TRP A 487 24.21 2.36 15.25
C TRP A 487 24.15 2.37 16.79
N SER A 488 24.35 3.53 17.41
CA SER A 488 24.08 3.74 18.84
C SER A 488 22.65 4.21 19.10
N GLN A 489 21.98 4.72 18.06
CA GLN A 489 20.69 5.40 18.13
C GLN A 489 19.52 4.57 17.59
N ILE A 490 19.75 3.30 17.23
CA ILE A 490 18.76 2.41 16.62
C ILE A 490 18.57 1.13 17.45
N GLU A 491 17.35 0.62 17.47
CA GLU A 491 17.00 -0.74 17.87
C GLU A 491 16.66 -1.57 16.63
N MET A 492 17.01 -2.85 16.62
CA MET A 492 16.74 -3.68 15.43
C MET A 492 15.26 -4.09 15.37
N PRO A 493 14.61 -4.02 14.19
CA PRO A 493 13.25 -4.49 14.04
C PRO A 493 13.16 -6.01 14.25
N PRO A 494 11.99 -6.54 14.66
CA PRO A 494 11.87 -7.97 14.93
C PRO A 494 12.04 -8.81 13.66
N SER A 495 12.58 -10.01 13.83
CA SER A 495 12.51 -11.05 12.81
C SER A 495 11.08 -11.55 12.60
N ALA A 496 10.81 -12.18 11.45
CA ALA A 496 9.54 -12.84 11.16
C ALA A 496 9.17 -13.88 12.25
N LYS A 497 10.18 -14.58 12.79
CA LYS A 497 10.00 -15.57 13.85
C LYS A 497 9.57 -14.94 15.17
N GLU A 498 10.24 -13.86 15.59
CA GLU A 498 9.87 -13.12 16.79
C GLU A 498 8.48 -12.52 16.67
N HIS A 499 8.16 -11.95 15.51
CA HIS A 499 6.81 -11.45 15.23
C HIS A 499 5.75 -12.55 15.35
N ALA A 500 5.95 -13.70 14.69
CA ALA A 500 5.00 -14.81 14.76
C ALA A 500 4.81 -15.33 16.20
N LYS A 501 5.89 -15.34 17.00
CA LYS A 501 5.82 -15.68 18.43
C LYS A 501 4.98 -14.65 19.21
N GLN A 502 5.22 -13.36 19.01
CA GLN A 502 4.43 -12.30 19.65
C GLN A 502 2.96 -12.38 19.27
N LEU A 503 2.67 -12.65 17.99
CA LEU A 503 1.31 -12.81 17.49
C LEU A 503 0.59 -13.99 18.14
N LEU A 504 1.27 -15.13 18.26
CA LEU A 504 0.73 -16.31 18.91
C LEU A 504 0.49 -16.09 20.40
N GLU A 505 1.48 -15.56 21.12
CA GLU A 505 1.43 -15.42 22.58
C GLU A 505 0.47 -14.30 23.01
N LYS A 506 0.66 -13.09 22.48
CA LYS A 506 -0.04 -11.89 22.97
C LYS A 506 -1.46 -11.72 22.42
N VAL A 507 -1.74 -12.28 21.23
CA VAL A 507 -3.01 -12.04 20.53
C VAL A 507 -3.83 -13.32 20.42
N TYR A 508 -3.29 -14.36 19.79
CA TYR A 508 -4.06 -15.58 19.53
C TYR A 508 -4.33 -16.37 20.81
N LEU A 509 -3.33 -16.54 21.68
CA LEU A 509 -3.51 -17.20 22.98
C LEU A 509 -3.97 -16.22 24.06
N GLY A 510 -3.55 -14.94 23.98
CA GLY A 510 -3.90 -13.92 24.97
C GLY A 510 -3.22 -14.15 26.32
N LYS A 511 -1.95 -14.57 26.29
CA LYS A 511 -1.12 -14.86 27.47
C LYS A 511 -0.30 -13.65 27.91
#